data_AF-A0A1Y5Q386-F1
#
_entry.id   AF-A0A1Y5Q386-F1
#
_cell.length_a   1.000
_cell.length_b   1.000
_cell.length_c   1.000
_cell.angle_alpha   90.00
_cell.angle_beta   90.00
_cell.angle_gamma   90.00
#
_symmetry.space_group_name_H-M   'P 1'
#
loop_
_entity.id
_entity.type
_entity.pdbx_description
1 polymer ?
#
loop_
_entity_poly.entity_id
_entity_poly.type
_entity_poly.pdbx_seq_one_letter_code
_entity_poly.pdbx_strand_id
1 'polypeptide(L)'
;MVEVHWTAYVTVLTVPVLAAVGAVIAYRQWRTAQNKLKLDLFDKRMLVYQAARDALGYIGSHGKTSHEQQIEYLTGIQTAKWLFGPEVHSYLSETLWHKIVDLELHQSMVYDAPNDHPDRSKHIKLKAETLKWLIAQYSVLDKMCAKYMVLGH
;
A
#
# COMPACT_ATOMS: atom_id res chain seq x y z
N MET A 1 61.40 -21.03 38.45
CA MET A 1 61.35 -20.79 36.99
C MET A 1 59.89 -20.60 36.63
N VAL A 2 59.50 -19.41 36.18
CA VAL A 2 58.10 -19.10 35.84
C VAL A 2 57.84 -19.73 34.48
N GLU A 3 57.07 -20.81 34.44
CA GLU A 3 56.59 -21.34 33.17
C GLU A 3 55.61 -20.35 32.58
N VAL A 4 56.01 -19.69 31.49
CA VAL A 4 55.07 -18.94 30.67
C VAL A 4 54.13 -19.96 30.04
N HIS A 5 52.98 -20.16 30.71
CA HIS A 5 51.99 -21.11 30.27
C HIS A 5 51.46 -20.69 28.90
N TRP A 6 51.48 -21.62 27.94
CA TRP A 6 50.92 -21.48 26.58
C TRP A 6 49.52 -20.85 26.55
N THR A 7 48.77 -20.98 27.65
CA THR A 7 47.48 -20.34 27.92
C THR A 7 47.51 -18.82 27.80
N ALA A 8 48.61 -18.15 28.18
CA ALA A 8 48.76 -16.70 28.06
C ALA A 8 48.85 -16.23 26.60
N TYR A 9 49.46 -17.03 25.73
CA TYR A 9 49.50 -16.73 24.28
C TYR A 9 48.13 -16.91 23.64
N VAL A 10 47.36 -17.92 24.08
CA VAL A 10 46.01 -18.18 23.58
C VAL A 10 45.05 -17.05 24.00
N THR A 11 45.08 -16.60 25.25
CA THR A 11 44.18 -15.53 25.72
C THR A 11 44.42 -14.19 25.04
N VAL A 12 45.67 -13.84 24.71
CA VAL A 12 46.01 -12.61 23.98
C VAL A 12 45.47 -12.62 22.55
N LEU A 13 45.41 -13.79 21.91
CA LEU A 13 44.84 -13.95 20.56
C LEU A 13 43.30 -14.01 20.55
N THR A 14 42.66 -14.44 21.64
CA THR A 14 41.20 -14.54 21.72
C THR A 14 40.51 -13.18 21.61
N VAL A 15 41.04 -12.14 22.26
CA VAL A 15 40.44 -10.78 22.25
C VAL A 15 40.37 -10.18 20.84
N PRO A 16 41.45 -10.09 20.05
CA PRO A 16 41.39 -9.55 18.69
C PRO A 16 40.57 -10.44 17.74
N VAL A 17 40.57 -11.76 17.91
CA VAL A 17 39.71 -12.66 17.12
C VAL A 17 38.24 -12.40 17.41
N LEU A 18 37.85 -12.29 18.69
CA LEU A 18 36.48 -11.95 19.07
C LEU A 18 36.08 -10.55 18.58
N ALA A 19 37.00 -9.58 18.65
CA ALA A 19 36.76 -8.23 18.12
C ALA A 19 36.53 -8.25 16.60
N ALA A 20 37.35 -8.99 15.85
CA ALA A 20 37.21 -9.13 14.40
C ALA A 20 35.89 -9.83 14.02
N VAL A 21 35.55 -10.93 14.69
CA VAL A 21 34.27 -11.64 14.49
C VAL A 21 33.09 -10.72 14.84
N GLY A 22 33.17 -10.00 15.97
CA GLY A 22 32.17 -9.02 16.38
C GLY A 22 31.95 -7.92 15.34
N ALA A 23 33.04 -7.36 14.78
CA ALA A 23 32.97 -6.36 13.72
C ALA A 23 32.29 -6.88 12.45
N VAL A 24 32.60 -8.12 12.03
CA VAL A 24 31.96 -8.77 10.88
C VAL A 24 30.47 -8.99 11.12
N ILE A 25 30.09 -9.47 12.30
CA ILE A 25 28.69 -9.67 12.68
C ILE A 25 27.94 -8.34 12.69
N ALA A 26 28.50 -7.31 13.32
CA ALA A 26 27.90 -5.98 13.38
C ALA A 26 27.69 -5.38 11.98
N TYR A 27 28.68 -5.51 11.09
CA TYR A 27 28.53 -5.08 9.69
C TYR A 27 27.41 -5.81 8.96
N ARG A 28 27.31 -7.14 9.13
CA ARG A 28 26.22 -7.94 8.55
C ARG A 28 24.86 -7.54 9.12
N GLN A 29 24.76 -7.32 10.43
CA GLN A 29 23.54 -6.87 11.10
C GLN A 29 23.09 -5.51 10.59
N TRP A 30 24.03 -4.56 10.43
CA TRP A 30 23.73 -3.25 9.86
C TRP A 30 23.17 -3.36 8.44
N ARG A 31 23.80 -4.16 7.58
CA ARG A 31 23.31 -4.39 6.21
C ARG A 31 21.92 -5.05 6.18
N THR A 32 21.68 -6.02 7.06
CA THR A 32 20.36 -6.67 7.21
C THR A 32 19.30 -5.67 7.69
N ALA A 33 19.62 -4.80 8.65
CA ALA A 33 18.70 -3.77 9.13
C ALA A 33 18.31 -2.78 8.02
N GLN A 34 19.27 -2.38 7.17
CA GLN A 34 18.98 -1.52 6.01
C GLN A 34 18.03 -2.20 5.01
N ASN A 35 18.26 -3.48 4.71
CA ASN A 35 17.37 -4.24 3.83
C ASN A 35 15.97 -4.42 4.44
N LYS A 36 15.89 -4.64 5.75
CA LYS A 36 14.62 -4.75 6.47
C LYS A 36 13.81 -3.45 6.39
N LEU A 37 14.45 -2.28 6.53
CA LEU A 37 13.76 -1.00 6.37
C LEU A 37 13.15 -0.82 4.98
N LYS A 38 13.86 -1.26 3.93
CA LYS A 38 13.34 -1.23 2.54
C LYS A 38 12.13 -2.15 2.39
N LEU A 39 12.19 -3.36 2.95
CA LEU A 39 11.08 -4.32 2.94
C LEU A 39 9.87 -3.79 3.70
N ASP A 40 10.06 -3.32 4.93
CA ASP A 40 8.99 -2.77 5.78
C ASP A 40 8.28 -1.60 5.09
N LEU A 41 9.01 -0.76 4.35
CA LEU A 41 8.43 0.33 3.56
C LEU A 41 7.63 -0.20 2.36
N PHE A 42 8.14 -1.21 1.67
CA PHE A 42 7.45 -1.85 0.55
C PHE A 42 6.14 -2.49 1.02
N ASP A 43 6.16 -3.26 2.11
CA ASP A 43 4.96 -3.90 2.66
C ASP A 43 3.90 -2.87 3.02
N LYS A 44 4.28 -1.77 3.68
CA LYS A 44 3.36 -0.67 3.99
C LYS A 44 2.76 -0.04 2.73
N ARG A 45 3.55 0.16 1.68
CA ARG A 45 3.07 0.68 0.39
C ARG A 45 2.12 -0.30 -0.29
N MET A 46 2.41 -1.60 -0.20
CA MET A 46 1.59 -2.66 -0.77
C MET A 46 0.21 -2.68 -0.11
N LEU A 47 0.11 -2.48 1.21
CA LEU A 47 -1.19 -2.43 1.91
C LEU A 47 -2.12 -1.33 1.39
N VAL A 48 -1.59 -0.12 1.17
CA VAL A 48 -2.37 1.00 0.60
C VAL A 48 -2.86 0.66 -0.81
N TYR A 49 -1.97 0.08 -1.62
CA TYR A 49 -2.29 -0.31 -2.98
C TYR A 49 -3.35 -1.41 -3.02
N GLN A 50 -3.23 -2.43 -2.16
CA GLN A 50 -4.20 -3.51 -2.02
C GLN A 50 -5.57 -2.96 -1.62
N ALA A 51 -5.65 -2.08 -0.62
CA ALA A 51 -6.91 -1.47 -0.21
C ALA A 51 -7.63 -0.75 -1.37
N ALA A 52 -6.89 -0.02 -2.21
CA ALA A 52 -7.45 0.62 -3.38
C ALA A 52 -7.86 -0.39 -4.48
N ARG A 53 -7.05 -1.42 -4.69
CA ARG A 53 -7.30 -2.46 -5.69
C ARG A 53 -8.49 -3.34 -5.33
N ASP A 54 -8.67 -3.64 -4.05
CA ASP A 54 -9.75 -4.45 -3.51
C ASP A 54 -11.08 -3.71 -3.64
N ALA A 55 -11.11 -2.41 -3.30
CA ALA A 55 -12.29 -1.56 -3.53
C ALA A 55 -12.68 -1.51 -5.01
N LEU A 56 -11.72 -1.31 -5.92
CA LEU A 56 -11.96 -1.36 -7.36
C LEU A 56 -12.45 -2.75 -7.83
N GLY A 57 -11.99 -3.83 -7.20
CA GLY A 57 -12.35 -5.21 -7.56
C GLY A 57 -13.75 -5.57 -7.12
N TYR A 58 -14.11 -5.14 -5.92
CA TYR A 58 -15.48 -5.23 -5.44
C TYR A 58 -16.44 -4.48 -6.35
N ILE A 59 -16.12 -3.23 -6.71
CA ILE A 59 -16.93 -2.40 -7.60
C ILE A 59 -17.04 -3.02 -9.00
N GLY A 60 -15.93 -3.50 -9.57
CA GLY A 60 -15.91 -4.12 -10.90
C GLY A 60 -16.72 -5.41 -10.97
N SER A 61 -16.75 -6.20 -9.89
CA SER A 61 -17.48 -7.46 -9.83
C SER A 61 -18.97 -7.30 -9.50
N HIS A 62 -19.32 -6.36 -8.61
CA HIS A 62 -20.70 -6.21 -8.12
C HIS A 62 -21.46 -5.04 -8.77
N GLY A 63 -20.76 -4.13 -9.45
CA GLY A 63 -21.36 -2.92 -10.03
C GLY A 63 -21.95 -1.95 -8.99
N LYS A 64 -21.54 -2.08 -7.72
CA LYS A 64 -21.96 -1.29 -6.57
C LYS A 64 -20.84 -1.24 -5.54
N THR A 65 -20.96 -0.31 -4.60
CA THR A 65 -20.13 -0.25 -3.39
C THR A 65 -20.97 -0.57 -2.16
N SER A 66 -20.34 -1.02 -1.08
CA SER A 66 -20.95 -1.15 0.24
C SER A 66 -20.30 -0.16 1.21
N HIS A 67 -21.02 0.17 2.29
CA HIS A 67 -20.49 1.07 3.32
C HIS A 67 -19.25 0.50 4.02
N GLU A 68 -19.22 -0.81 4.24
CA GLU A 68 -18.05 -1.52 4.80
C GLU A 68 -16.83 -1.36 3.90
N GLN A 69 -16.97 -1.61 2.59
CA GLN A 69 -15.88 -1.46 1.61
C GLN A 69 -15.37 -0.02 1.52
N GLN A 70 -16.27 0.96 1.68
CA GLN A 70 -15.88 2.37 1.74
C GLN A 70 -15.04 2.71 2.97
N ILE A 71 -15.42 2.20 4.15
CA ILE A 71 -14.66 2.40 5.38
C ILE A 71 -13.30 1.72 5.27
N GLU A 72 -13.26 0.49 4.76
CA GLU A 72 -12.02 -0.26 4.52
C GLU A 72 -11.10 0.49 3.57
N TYR A 73 -11.63 1.00 2.45
CA TYR A 73 -10.90 1.83 1.51
C TYR A 73 -10.32 3.08 2.18
N LEU A 74 -11.15 3.89 2.85
CA LEU A 74 -10.73 5.13 3.50
C LEU A 74 -9.65 4.87 4.56
N THR A 75 -9.82 3.83 5.37
CA THR A 75 -8.86 3.44 6.41
C THR A 75 -7.55 2.97 5.79
N GLY A 76 -7.64 2.17 4.73
CA GLY A 76 -6.48 1.65 4.00
C GLY A 76 -5.64 2.73 3.33
N ILE A 77 -6.25 3.80 2.82
CA ILE A 77 -5.53 4.88 2.13
C ILE A 77 -5.01 6.00 3.03
N GLN A 78 -5.36 6.04 4.33
CA GLN A 78 -4.95 7.12 5.24
C GLN A 78 -3.43 7.33 5.28
N THR A 79 -2.66 6.24 5.20
CA THR A 79 -1.19 6.30 5.27
C THR A 79 -0.53 6.68 3.94
N ALA A 80 -1.30 6.78 2.84
CA ALA A 80 -0.79 7.06 1.50
C ALA A 80 0.02 8.36 1.42
N LYS A 81 -0.42 9.40 2.15
CA LYS A 81 0.26 10.72 2.20
C LYS A 81 1.73 10.59 2.62
N TRP A 82 2.03 9.70 3.55
CA TRP A 82 3.36 9.51 4.12
C TRP A 82 4.21 8.52 3.30
N LEU A 83 3.56 7.54 2.66
CA LEU A 83 4.25 6.45 1.95
C LEU A 83 4.58 6.77 0.49
N PHE A 84 3.69 7.51 -0.18
CA PHE A 84 3.78 7.85 -1.61
C PHE A 84 3.90 9.36 -1.87
N GLY A 85 3.42 10.18 -0.94
CA GLY A 85 3.41 11.64 -1.07
C GLY A 85 2.06 12.21 -1.51
N PRO A 86 1.99 13.53 -1.75
CA PRO A 86 0.72 14.24 -1.95
C PRO A 86 0.00 13.89 -3.26
N GLU A 87 0.74 13.56 -4.33
CA GLU A 87 0.18 13.23 -5.64
C GLU A 87 -0.72 11.98 -5.57
N VAL A 88 -0.17 10.86 -5.11
CA VAL A 88 -0.91 9.60 -4.96
C VAL A 88 -2.01 9.73 -3.91
N HIS A 89 -1.74 10.46 -2.83
CA HIS A 89 -2.76 10.69 -1.79
C HIS A 89 -3.97 11.44 -2.34
N SER A 90 -3.79 12.60 -3.01
CA SER A 90 -4.88 13.38 -3.60
C SER A 90 -5.66 12.54 -4.63
N TYR A 91 -4.96 11.77 -5.46
CA TYR A 91 -5.64 10.86 -6.37
C TYR A 91 -6.55 9.85 -5.63
N LEU A 92 -6.06 9.20 -4.57
CA LEU A 92 -6.83 8.21 -3.82
C LEU A 92 -7.95 8.85 -2.99
N SER A 93 -7.66 9.89 -2.22
CA SER A 93 -8.60 10.48 -1.25
C SER A 93 -9.61 11.44 -1.87
N GLU A 94 -9.29 12.03 -3.02
CA GLU A 94 -10.16 13.01 -3.67
C GLU A 94 -10.71 12.44 -4.98
N THR A 95 -9.83 12.09 -5.92
CA THR A 95 -10.28 11.72 -7.27
C THR A 95 -11.02 10.38 -7.27
N LEU A 96 -10.39 9.34 -6.75
CA LEU A 96 -10.95 7.99 -6.74
C LEU A 96 -12.11 7.89 -5.74
N TRP A 97 -11.92 8.42 -4.53
CA TRP A 97 -12.96 8.43 -3.50
C TRP A 97 -14.25 9.12 -3.95
N HIS A 98 -14.19 10.33 -4.51
CA HIS A 98 -15.39 11.02 -4.97
C HIS A 98 -16.15 10.23 -6.03
N LYS A 99 -15.45 9.51 -6.92
CA LYS A 99 -16.09 8.67 -7.94
C LYS A 99 -16.76 7.43 -7.34
N ILE A 100 -16.20 6.88 -6.26
CA ILE A 100 -16.84 5.79 -5.50
C ILE A 100 -18.13 6.30 -4.83
N VAL A 101 -18.11 7.50 -4.25
CA VAL A 101 -19.30 8.14 -3.65
C VAL A 101 -20.35 8.49 -4.71
N ASP A 102 -19.94 9.04 -5.86
CA ASP A 102 -20.82 9.33 -6.99
C ASP A 102 -21.57 8.07 -7.46
N LEU A 103 -20.88 6.92 -7.49
CA LEU A 103 -21.47 5.64 -7.86
C LEU A 103 -22.58 5.23 -6.88
N GLU A 104 -22.33 5.35 -5.58
CA GLU A 104 -23.31 5.05 -4.53
C GLU A 104 -24.51 6.00 -4.62
N LEU A 105 -24.26 7.30 -4.78
CA LEU A 105 -25.30 8.30 -4.90
C LEU A 105 -26.20 8.03 -6.11
N HIS A 106 -25.62 7.73 -7.27
CA HIS A 106 -26.43 7.38 -8.44
C HIS A 106 -27.22 6.08 -8.22
N GLN A 107 -26.67 5.14 -7.46
CA GLN A 107 -27.38 3.92 -7.13
C GLN A 107 -28.56 4.16 -6.17
N SER A 108 -28.41 4.98 -5.14
CA SER A 108 -29.51 5.33 -4.23
C SER A 108 -30.61 6.08 -4.98
N MET A 109 -30.24 7.06 -5.83
CA MET A 109 -31.19 7.82 -6.65
C MET A 109 -31.97 6.92 -7.63
N VAL A 110 -31.35 5.86 -8.16
CA VAL A 110 -32.06 4.86 -8.98
C VAL A 110 -32.95 3.97 -8.13
N TYR A 111 -32.56 3.62 -6.91
CA TYR A 111 -33.37 2.77 -6.04
C TYR A 111 -34.63 3.51 -5.54
N ASP A 112 -34.49 4.77 -5.15
CA ASP A 112 -35.57 5.57 -4.54
C ASP A 112 -36.55 6.15 -5.58
N ALA A 113 -36.13 6.30 -6.85
CA ALA A 113 -36.98 6.87 -7.90
C ALA A 113 -38.01 5.85 -8.45
N PRO A 114 -39.29 6.25 -8.62
CA PRO A 114 -40.29 5.44 -9.34
C PRO A 114 -39.81 5.03 -10.74
N ASN A 115 -40.25 3.87 -11.22
CA ASN A 115 -39.76 3.28 -12.48
C ASN A 115 -39.92 4.20 -13.70
N ASP A 116 -40.99 5.01 -13.74
CA ASP A 116 -41.30 5.91 -14.86
C ASP A 116 -40.71 7.33 -14.70
N HIS A 117 -39.88 7.56 -13.67
CA HIS A 117 -39.30 8.89 -13.44
C HIS A 117 -38.19 9.20 -14.47
N PRO A 118 -38.25 10.33 -15.21
CA PRO A 118 -37.23 10.69 -16.21
C PRO A 118 -35.80 10.70 -15.65
N ASP A 119 -35.63 11.11 -14.39
CA ASP A 119 -34.31 11.16 -13.75
C ASP A 119 -33.73 9.78 -13.45
N ARG A 120 -34.54 8.72 -13.35
CA ARG A 120 -34.06 7.35 -13.15
C ARG A 120 -33.19 6.91 -14.33
N SER A 121 -33.66 7.14 -15.55
CA SER A 121 -32.91 6.84 -16.79
C SER A 121 -31.59 7.64 -16.87
N LYS A 122 -31.58 8.88 -16.39
CA LYS A 122 -30.38 9.71 -16.30
C LYS A 122 -29.37 9.13 -15.31
N HIS A 123 -29.79 8.78 -14.10
CA HIS A 123 -28.90 8.22 -13.08
C HIS A 123 -28.38 6.82 -13.45
N ILE A 124 -29.15 6.01 -14.20
CA ILE A 124 -28.66 4.74 -14.74
C ILE A 124 -27.48 4.96 -15.70
N LYS A 125 -27.58 5.95 -16.60
CA LYS A 125 -26.49 6.29 -17.54
C LYS A 125 -25.25 6.80 -16.80
N LEU A 126 -25.44 7.74 -15.87
CA LEU A 126 -24.35 8.28 -15.05
C LEU A 126 -23.67 7.18 -14.21
N LYS A 127 -24.45 6.26 -13.64
CA LYS A 127 -23.92 5.09 -12.93
C LYS A 127 -23.02 4.25 -13.85
N ALA A 128 -23.48 3.96 -15.07
CA ALA A 128 -22.71 3.16 -16.03
C ALA A 128 -21.40 3.86 -16.46
N GLU A 129 -21.45 5.17 -16.68
CA GLU A 129 -20.27 5.98 -17.00
C GLU A 129 -19.26 6.01 -15.85
N THR A 130 -19.73 6.23 -14.62
CA THR A 130 -18.88 6.21 -13.41
C THR A 130 -18.26 4.84 -13.21
N LEU A 131 -19.03 3.75 -13.38
CA LEU A 131 -18.51 2.39 -13.25
C LEU A 131 -17.42 2.10 -14.30
N LYS A 132 -17.65 2.50 -15.57
CA LYS A 132 -16.66 2.35 -16.64
C LYS A 132 -15.38 3.12 -16.32
N TRP A 133 -15.50 4.33 -15.79
CA TRP A 133 -14.35 5.14 -15.39
C TRP A 133 -13.58 4.49 -14.23
N LEU A 134 -14.28 3.98 -13.21
CA LEU A 134 -13.67 3.30 -12.05
C LEU A 134 -12.90 2.04 -12.48
N ILE A 135 -13.47 1.21 -13.34
CA ILE A 135 -12.79 0.00 -13.85
C ILE A 135 -11.52 0.37 -14.64
N ALA A 136 -11.52 1.47 -15.38
CA ALA A 136 -10.32 1.92 -16.10
C ALA A 136 -9.18 2.35 -15.16
N GLN A 137 -9.48 2.72 -13.92
CA GLN A 137 -8.50 3.21 -12.95
C GLN A 137 -7.50 2.15 -12.49
N TYR A 138 -7.77 0.86 -12.66
CA TYR A 138 -6.80 -0.21 -12.40
C TYR A 138 -5.43 0.08 -13.03
N SER A 139 -5.43 0.42 -14.31
CA SER A 139 -4.20 0.70 -15.06
C SER A 139 -3.52 1.99 -14.62
N VAL A 140 -4.28 2.96 -14.12
CA VAL A 140 -3.78 4.26 -13.66
C VAL A 140 -3.13 4.11 -12.29
N LEU A 141 -3.82 3.41 -11.37
CA LEU A 141 -3.32 3.06 -10.06
C LEU A 141 -2.01 2.27 -10.15
N ASP A 142 -1.96 1.24 -11.01
CA ASP A 142 -0.76 0.44 -11.23
C ASP A 142 0.42 1.30 -11.68
N LYS A 143 0.20 2.20 -12.66
CA LYS A 143 1.26 3.09 -13.17
C LYS A 143 1.76 4.07 -12.12
N MET A 144 0.87 4.68 -11.34
CA MET A 144 1.26 5.64 -10.30
C MET A 144 2.02 4.95 -9.17
N CYS A 145 1.52 3.80 -8.71
CA CYS A 145 2.15 3.06 -7.62
C CYS A 145 3.44 2.35 -8.06
N ALA A 146 3.57 1.95 -9.33
CA ALA A 146 4.74 1.26 -9.86
C ALA A 146 6.06 1.99 -9.55
N LYS A 147 6.07 3.33 -9.69
CA LYS A 147 7.24 4.17 -9.39
C LYS A 147 7.78 3.98 -7.96
N TYR A 148 6.92 3.60 -7.02
CA TYR A 148 7.24 3.44 -5.60
C TYR A 148 7.42 1.98 -5.16
N MET A 149 7.12 1.03 -6.05
CA MET A 149 7.14 -0.42 -5.79
C MET A 149 8.34 -1.15 -6.37
N VAL A 150 9.15 -0.52 -7.23
CA VAL A 150 10.38 -1.14 -7.72
C VAL A 150 11.38 -1.21 -6.57
N LEU A 151 11.73 -2.42 -6.12
CA LEU A 151 12.79 -2.67 -5.10
C LEU A 151 14.21 -2.42 -5.64
N GLY A 152 14.33 -1.63 -6.70
CA GLY A 152 15.51 -1.47 -7.54
C GLY A 152 16.42 -0.33 -7.13
N HIS A 153 17.43 -0.70 -6.34
CA HIS A 153 18.78 -0.10 -6.15
C HIS A 153 18.83 1.15 -5.26
#